data_AF-A0A957SDN7-F1
#
_entry.id   AF-A0A957SDN7-F1
#
_cell.length_a   1.000
_cell.length_b   1.000
_cell.length_c   1.000
_cell.angle_alpha   90.00
_cell.angle_beta   90.00
_cell.angle_gamma   90.00
#
_symmetry.space_group_name_H-M   'P 1'
#
loop_
_entity.id
_entity.type
_entity.pdbx_description
1 polymer ?
#
loop_
_entity_poly.entity_id
_entity_poly.type
_entity_poly.pdbx_seq_one_letter_code
_entity_poly.pdbx_strand_id
1 'polypeptide(L)'
;MSLSSLHLPHGVLPLPTFLPDATLGAVRAVDSHDLSQCGIQGLVMNTFHLMQHPGSSTVQALGGLHQMSGWPRPIVTDSGGFQAYSLIRQNAKNGALTKDGILFRPEGAARKFKLTPEKCVQLQMSYGSDVIMCLDDCTHVDDSLAEQELSVQRTIAWARRCKAEFERLVEGKSLTKSNERPLLFGVIQGGGSRALRQECAEALLALGFDGYGYGG
;
A
#
# COMPACT_ATOMS: atom_id res chain seq x y z
N MET A 1 -7.82 16.56 -18.81
CA MET A 1 -7.49 15.45 -19.72
C MET A 1 -7.54 14.17 -18.89
N SER A 2 -8.22 13.13 -19.36
CA SER A 2 -8.16 11.81 -18.69
C SER A 2 -6.76 11.25 -18.87
N LEU A 3 -6.11 10.82 -17.79
CA LEU A 3 -4.81 10.16 -17.85
C LEU A 3 -4.99 8.81 -18.57
N SER A 4 -4.19 8.53 -19.61
CA SER A 4 -4.27 7.27 -20.37
C SER A 4 -3.32 6.19 -19.86
N SER A 5 -2.31 6.55 -19.08
CA SER A 5 -1.30 5.63 -18.56
C SER A 5 -0.48 6.22 -17.42
N LEU A 6 0.10 5.34 -16.58
CA LEU A 6 1.15 5.68 -15.60
C LEU A 6 2.51 5.28 -16.16
N HIS A 7 3.50 6.17 -16.05
CA HIS A 7 4.89 5.86 -16.36
C HIS A 7 5.61 5.49 -15.07
N LEU A 8 6.08 4.25 -15.00
CA LEU A 8 6.60 3.62 -13.79
C LEU A 8 8.02 3.05 -14.05
N PRO A 9 8.81 2.82 -13.00
CA PRO A 9 10.17 2.28 -13.14
C PRO A 9 10.25 1.01 -13.99
N HIS A 10 9.29 0.09 -13.86
CA HIS A 10 9.26 -1.17 -14.62
C HIS A 10 8.26 -1.16 -15.79
N GLY A 11 7.91 0.00 -16.33
CA GLY A 11 7.18 0.12 -17.59
C GLY A 11 5.98 1.07 -17.55
N VAL A 12 5.14 0.99 -18.58
CA VAL A 12 3.93 1.81 -18.69
C VAL A 12 2.73 0.99 -18.28
N LEU A 13 1.91 1.50 -17.37
CA LEU A 13 0.65 0.90 -16.98
C LEU A 13 -0.51 1.63 -17.67
N PRO A 14 -1.19 1.04 -18.67
CA PRO A 14 -2.32 1.68 -19.33
C PRO A 14 -3.52 1.82 -18.39
N LEU A 15 -4.37 2.82 -18.60
CA LEU A 15 -5.59 3.05 -17.83
C LEU A 15 -6.82 3.10 -18.76
N PRO A 16 -7.96 2.52 -18.33
CA PRO A 16 -8.17 1.74 -17.11
C PRO A 16 -7.49 0.36 -17.20
N THR A 17 -7.09 -0.19 -16.06
CA THR A 17 -6.51 -1.54 -15.97
C THR A 17 -7.07 -2.29 -14.77
N PHE A 18 -7.14 -3.61 -14.92
CA PHE A 18 -7.31 -4.53 -13.81
C PHE A 18 -5.93 -5.03 -13.34
N LEU A 19 -5.74 -5.17 -12.04
CA LEU A 19 -4.51 -5.67 -11.43
C LEU A 19 -4.85 -6.90 -10.58
N PRO A 20 -4.46 -8.12 -10.99
CA PRO A 20 -4.61 -9.30 -10.17
C PRO A 20 -3.85 -9.18 -8.84
N ASP A 21 -4.40 -9.74 -7.77
CA ASP A 21 -3.71 -9.85 -6.48
C ASP A 21 -2.72 -11.03 -6.50
N ALA A 22 -1.46 -10.72 -6.24
CA ALA A 22 -0.35 -11.64 -6.11
C ALA A 22 0.12 -11.62 -4.64
N THR A 23 -0.74 -12.11 -3.75
CA THR A 23 -0.66 -11.95 -2.28
C THR A 23 0.72 -12.29 -1.69
N LEU A 24 1.40 -13.33 -2.19
CA LEU A 24 2.72 -13.77 -1.74
C LEU A 24 3.80 -13.60 -2.82
N GLY A 25 3.63 -12.60 -3.70
CA GLY A 25 4.48 -12.42 -4.87
C GLY A 25 4.15 -13.34 -6.04
N ALA A 26 3.00 -14.04 -5.98
CA ALA A 26 2.48 -14.87 -7.06
C ALA A 26 0.96 -14.82 -7.07
N VAL A 27 0.36 -14.83 -8.27
CA VAL A 27 -1.08 -15.07 -8.44
C VAL A 27 -1.34 -16.55 -8.27
N ARG A 28 -2.38 -16.91 -7.53
CA ARG A 28 -2.64 -18.32 -7.20
C ARG A 28 -2.87 -19.15 -8.47
N ALA A 29 -2.13 -20.25 -8.58
CA ALA A 29 -2.23 -21.28 -9.62
C ALA A 29 -1.73 -20.91 -11.04
N VAL A 30 -1.12 -19.74 -11.23
CA VAL A 30 -0.54 -19.32 -12.52
C VAL A 30 0.82 -18.66 -12.30
N ASP A 31 1.70 -18.73 -13.30
CA ASP A 31 3.02 -18.09 -13.23
C ASP A 31 3.10 -16.75 -13.98
N SER A 32 4.28 -16.11 -13.98
CA SER A 32 4.49 -14.83 -14.65
C SER A 32 4.36 -14.91 -16.17
N HIS A 33 4.60 -16.09 -16.76
CA HIS A 33 4.45 -16.34 -18.19
C HIS A 33 2.97 -16.39 -18.56
N ASP A 34 2.18 -17.16 -17.82
CA ASP A 34 0.72 -17.27 -17.99
C ASP A 34 0.05 -15.89 -17.93
N LEU A 35 0.39 -15.09 -16.91
CA LEU A 35 -0.13 -13.73 -16.73
C LEU A 35 0.26 -12.81 -17.89
N SER A 36 1.51 -12.94 -18.36
CA SER A 36 1.99 -12.14 -19.49
C SER A 36 1.26 -12.48 -20.78
N GLN A 37 1.00 -13.76 -21.05
CA GLN A 37 0.23 -14.24 -22.21
C GLN A 37 -1.25 -13.83 -22.13
N CYS A 38 -1.83 -13.77 -20.94
CA CYS A 38 -3.17 -13.24 -20.71
C CYS A 38 -3.28 -11.71 -20.88
N GLY A 39 -2.17 -11.02 -21.15
CA GLY A 39 -2.15 -9.58 -21.37
C GLY A 39 -2.13 -8.74 -20.08
N ILE A 40 -1.90 -9.33 -18.91
CA ILE A 40 -1.82 -8.60 -17.64
C ILE A 40 -0.65 -7.62 -17.67
N GLN A 41 -0.91 -6.35 -17.36
CA GLN A 41 0.08 -5.27 -17.46
C GLN A 41 0.71 -4.90 -16.12
N GLY A 42 0.15 -5.36 -15.00
CA GLY A 42 0.72 -5.14 -13.67
C GLY A 42 0.01 -5.98 -12.62
N LEU A 43 0.59 -6.02 -11.42
CA LEU A 43 0.08 -6.80 -10.29
C LEU A 43 -0.04 -5.95 -9.04
N VAL A 44 -0.97 -6.33 -8.16
CA VAL A 44 -0.95 -5.89 -6.76
C VAL A 44 -0.23 -6.96 -5.93
N MET A 45 0.67 -6.57 -5.04
CA MET A 45 1.33 -7.48 -4.10
C MET A 45 1.15 -7.02 -2.67
N ASN A 46 0.98 -7.98 -1.76
CA ASN A 46 0.54 -7.68 -0.41
C ASN A 46 1.70 -7.49 0.58
N THR A 47 1.90 -6.27 1.06
CA THR A 47 3.00 -5.97 1.99
C THR A 47 2.87 -6.73 3.31
N PHE A 48 1.65 -6.92 3.81
CA PHE A 48 1.39 -7.61 5.08
C PHE A 48 1.80 -9.09 5.03
N HIS A 49 1.49 -9.78 3.95
CA HIS A 49 1.86 -11.18 3.78
C HIS A 49 3.36 -11.32 3.48
N LEU A 50 3.89 -10.52 2.56
CA LEU A 50 5.31 -10.52 2.18
C LEU A 50 6.26 -10.29 3.35
N MET A 51 5.93 -9.38 4.28
CA MET A 51 6.78 -9.09 5.44
C MET A 51 6.86 -10.26 6.44
N GLN A 52 5.94 -11.22 6.36
CA GLN A 52 5.90 -12.42 7.20
C GLN A 52 6.45 -13.64 6.47
N HIS A 53 5.99 -13.86 5.25
CA HIS A 53 6.36 -14.97 4.39
C HIS A 53 6.54 -14.44 2.96
N PRO A 54 7.76 -14.49 2.38
CA PRO A 54 8.98 -15.12 2.91
C PRO A 54 9.73 -14.25 3.94
N GLY A 55 9.24 -13.05 4.24
CA GLY A 55 9.86 -12.10 5.15
C GLY A 55 10.68 -11.04 4.41
N SER A 56 10.67 -9.82 4.95
CA SER A 56 11.26 -8.64 4.28
C SER A 56 12.74 -8.80 3.92
N SER A 57 13.54 -9.42 4.81
CA SER A 57 14.96 -9.68 4.57
C SER A 57 15.17 -10.65 3.41
N THR A 58 14.29 -11.64 3.27
CA THR A 58 14.35 -12.62 2.18
C THR A 58 14.01 -11.97 0.85
N VAL A 59 12.95 -11.15 0.80
CA VAL A 59 12.59 -10.36 -0.40
C VAL A 59 13.77 -9.50 -0.86
N GLN A 60 14.43 -8.81 0.07
CA GLN A 60 15.60 -7.97 -0.23
C GLN A 60 16.81 -8.78 -0.70
N ALA A 61 17.10 -9.91 -0.05
CA ALA A 61 18.22 -10.79 -0.41
C ALA A 61 18.04 -11.41 -1.81
N LEU A 62 16.80 -11.62 -2.24
CA LEU A 62 16.44 -12.10 -3.58
C LEU A 62 16.41 -11.00 -4.65
N GLY A 63 16.75 -9.74 -4.29
CA GLY A 63 16.82 -8.63 -5.23
C GLY A 63 15.51 -7.85 -5.42
N GLY A 64 14.55 -7.98 -4.51
CA GLY A 64 13.26 -7.29 -4.57
C GLY A 64 12.15 -8.11 -5.24
N LEU A 65 10.94 -7.54 -5.30
CA LEU A 65 9.74 -8.27 -5.72
C LEU A 65 9.79 -8.72 -7.18
N HIS A 66 10.30 -7.90 -8.09
CA HIS A 66 10.42 -8.25 -9.51
C HIS A 66 11.31 -9.49 -9.71
N GLN A 67 12.48 -9.52 -9.07
CA GLN A 67 13.40 -10.65 -9.17
C GLN A 67 12.85 -11.90 -8.46
N MET A 68 12.29 -11.72 -7.26
CA MET A 68 11.72 -12.81 -6.48
C MET A 68 10.53 -13.49 -7.19
N SER A 69 9.65 -12.71 -7.81
CA SER A 69 8.44 -13.20 -8.49
C SER A 69 8.66 -13.58 -9.96
N GLY A 70 9.80 -13.16 -10.55
CA GLY A 70 10.02 -13.25 -11.99
C GLY A 70 9.05 -12.38 -12.81
N TRP A 71 8.46 -11.35 -12.21
CA TRP A 71 7.52 -10.43 -12.87
C TRP A 71 8.24 -9.15 -13.37
N PRO A 72 8.40 -8.95 -14.68
CA PRO A 72 9.21 -7.85 -15.23
C PRO A 72 8.41 -6.55 -15.47
N ARG A 73 7.12 -6.53 -15.11
CA ARG A 73 6.18 -5.42 -15.37
C ARG A 73 5.78 -4.74 -14.06
N PRO A 74 5.05 -3.60 -14.09
CA PRO A 74 4.71 -2.85 -12.89
C PRO A 74 4.10 -3.65 -11.74
N ILE A 75 4.53 -3.32 -10.51
CA ILE A 75 4.03 -3.84 -9.25
C ILE A 75 3.52 -2.68 -8.39
N VAL A 76 2.24 -2.77 -8.00
CA VAL A 76 1.63 -1.94 -6.97
C VAL A 76 1.69 -2.70 -5.66
N THR A 77 2.21 -2.11 -4.59
CA THR A 77 2.09 -2.72 -3.25
C THR A 77 1.01 -2.04 -2.44
N ASP A 78 0.21 -2.83 -1.73
CA ASP A 78 -0.69 -2.30 -0.72
C ASP A 78 0.08 -1.93 0.56
N SER A 79 -0.57 -1.16 1.45
CA SER A 79 0.06 -0.74 2.70
C SER A 79 0.21 -1.87 3.71
N GLY A 80 -0.56 -2.95 3.55
CA GLY A 80 -0.76 -4.02 4.54
C GLY A 80 -1.67 -3.62 5.72
N GLY A 81 -2.20 -2.39 5.72
CA GLY A 81 -3.02 -1.86 6.81
C GLY A 81 -4.35 -2.59 6.99
N PHE A 82 -5.02 -2.89 5.88
CA PHE A 82 -6.33 -3.55 5.88
C PHE A 82 -6.29 -4.97 6.49
N GLN A 83 -5.24 -5.73 6.21
CA GLN A 83 -5.06 -7.08 6.74
C GLN A 83 -4.74 -7.05 8.23
N ALA A 84 -3.88 -6.12 8.65
CA ALA A 84 -3.60 -5.90 10.07
C ALA A 84 -4.86 -5.45 10.83
N TYR A 85 -5.65 -4.54 10.26
CA TYR A 85 -6.94 -4.10 10.79
C TYR A 85 -7.94 -5.26 10.89
N SER A 86 -8.07 -6.08 9.84
CA SER A 86 -8.98 -7.23 9.81
C SER A 86 -8.67 -8.23 10.94
N LEU A 87 -7.39 -8.48 11.23
CA LEU A 87 -6.98 -9.32 12.36
C LEU A 87 -7.38 -8.74 13.72
N ILE A 88 -7.32 -7.41 13.86
CA ILE A 88 -7.71 -6.71 15.10
C ILE A 88 -9.22 -6.77 15.29
N ARG A 89 -10.01 -6.62 14.22
CA ARG A 89 -11.47 -6.76 14.28
C ARG A 89 -11.91 -8.17 14.66
N GLN A 90 -11.25 -9.19 14.10
CA GLN A 90 -11.55 -10.58 14.43
C GLN A 90 -11.32 -10.88 15.92
N ASN A 91 -10.29 -10.27 16.51
CA ASN A 91 -10.04 -10.39 17.95
C ASN A 91 -9.20 -9.20 18.45
N ALA A 92 -9.79 -8.37 19.33
CA ALA A 92 -9.12 -7.20 19.89
C ALA A 92 -7.82 -7.53 20.66
N LYS A 93 -7.59 -8.79 21.07
CA LYS A 93 -6.31 -9.21 21.67
C LYS A 93 -5.17 -9.26 20.64
N ASN A 94 -5.48 -9.35 19.36
CA ASN A 94 -4.51 -9.42 18.28
C ASN A 94 -3.78 -8.10 18.08
N GLY A 95 -4.31 -6.97 18.52
CA GLY A 95 -3.68 -5.69 18.27
C GLY A 95 -4.52 -4.47 18.58
N ALA A 96 -4.02 -3.32 18.17
CA ALA A 96 -4.72 -2.04 18.29
C ALA A 96 -4.22 -1.06 17.25
N LEU A 97 -5.11 -0.20 16.78
CA LEU A 97 -4.72 1.00 16.05
C LEU A 97 -4.34 2.07 17.07
N THR A 98 -3.24 2.76 16.82
CA THR A 98 -2.70 3.80 17.70
C THR A 98 -2.42 5.05 16.89
N LYS A 99 -2.17 6.20 17.54
CA LYS A 99 -1.72 7.40 16.82
C LYS A 99 -0.47 7.15 15.94
N ASP A 100 0.39 6.22 16.35
CA ASP A 100 1.68 6.00 15.71
C ASP A 100 1.65 4.98 14.56
N GLY A 101 0.56 4.21 14.43
CA GLY A 101 0.46 3.08 13.49
C GLY A 101 -0.38 1.93 14.05
N ILE A 102 -0.25 0.77 13.42
CA ILE A 102 -0.99 -0.45 13.78
C ILE A 102 -0.09 -1.40 14.56
N LEU A 103 -0.51 -1.78 15.76
CA LEU A 103 0.10 -2.86 16.53
C LEU A 103 -0.70 -4.13 16.25
N PHE A 104 -0.04 -5.21 15.86
CA PHE A 104 -0.72 -6.49 15.64
C PHE A 104 0.22 -7.66 15.92
N ARG A 105 -0.36 -8.81 16.25
CA ARG A 105 0.34 -10.09 16.38
C ARG A 105 -0.25 -11.04 15.34
N PRO A 106 0.50 -11.35 14.27
CA PRO A 106 0.06 -12.36 13.32
C PRO A 106 -0.10 -13.73 13.97
N GLU A 107 -0.89 -14.57 13.33
CA GLU A 107 -1.07 -15.97 13.74
C GLU A 107 0.28 -16.70 13.78
N GLY A 108 0.51 -17.50 14.82
CA GLY A 108 1.77 -18.22 15.02
C GLY A 108 2.98 -17.36 15.43
N ALA A 109 2.91 -16.03 15.36
CA ALA A 109 4.01 -15.17 15.76
C ALA A 109 4.18 -15.14 17.28
N ALA A 110 5.43 -15.13 17.77
CA ALA A 110 5.73 -15.00 19.21
C ALA A 110 5.64 -13.56 19.72
N ARG A 111 5.81 -12.56 18.85
CA ARG A 111 5.89 -11.13 19.19
C ARG A 111 4.86 -10.29 18.43
N LYS A 112 4.54 -9.12 18.98
CA LYS A 112 3.79 -8.07 18.28
C LYS A 112 4.70 -7.36 17.28
N PHE A 113 4.10 -6.94 16.18
CA PHE A 113 4.66 -6.09 15.14
C PHE A 113 4.02 -4.70 15.25
N LYS A 114 4.78 -3.67 14.89
CA LYS A 114 4.30 -2.28 14.78
C LYS A 114 4.51 -1.83 13.34
N LEU A 115 3.42 -1.64 12.61
CA LEU A 115 3.43 -1.06 11.27
C LEU A 115 3.10 0.43 11.39
N THR A 116 4.12 1.27 11.29
CA THR A 116 3.96 2.73 11.26
C THR A 116 3.86 3.23 9.81
N PRO A 117 3.35 4.45 9.58
CA PRO A 117 3.42 5.12 8.28
C PRO A 117 4.82 5.09 7.63
N GLU A 118 5.86 5.36 8.42
CA GLU A 118 7.25 5.35 7.92
C GLU A 118 7.69 3.94 7.58
N LYS A 119 7.42 2.97 8.45
CA LYS A 119 7.81 1.57 8.22
C LYS A 119 7.11 1.00 7.00
N CYS A 120 5.84 1.35 6.78
CA CYS A 120 5.06 0.97 5.62
C CYS A 120 5.73 1.45 4.32
N VAL A 121 6.11 2.72 4.24
CA VAL A 121 6.82 3.28 3.08
C VAL A 121 8.20 2.65 2.91
N GLN A 122 8.97 2.50 3.99
CA GLN A 122 10.29 1.86 3.95
C GLN A 122 10.24 0.43 3.41
N LEU A 123 9.25 -0.36 3.82
CA LEU A 123 9.07 -1.73 3.34
C LEU A 123 8.79 -1.75 1.84
N GLN A 124 7.77 -1.02 1.40
CA GLN A 124 7.37 -0.96 -0.02
C GLN A 124 8.50 -0.42 -0.92
N MET A 125 9.27 0.58 -0.45
CA MET A 125 10.48 1.08 -1.12
C MET A 125 11.62 0.05 -1.16
N SER A 126 11.78 -0.75 -0.10
CA SER A 126 12.81 -1.80 -0.05
C SER A 126 12.48 -3.02 -0.91
N TYR A 127 11.19 -3.21 -1.20
CA TYR A 127 10.67 -4.28 -2.05
C TYR A 127 10.81 -3.96 -3.54
N GLY A 128 11.08 -2.70 -3.89
CA GLY A 128 11.19 -2.25 -5.28
C GLY A 128 9.84 -2.07 -5.97
N SER A 129 8.80 -1.71 -5.21
CA SER A 129 7.46 -1.44 -5.77
C SER A 129 7.48 -0.23 -6.69
N ASP A 130 6.65 -0.23 -7.73
CA ASP A 130 6.48 0.88 -8.67
C ASP A 130 5.43 1.90 -8.22
N VAL A 131 4.41 1.43 -7.51
CA VAL A 131 3.40 2.27 -6.86
C VAL A 131 3.28 1.81 -5.42
N ILE A 132 3.27 2.77 -4.51
CA ILE A 132 3.26 2.58 -3.06
C ILE A 132 1.98 3.18 -2.52
N MET A 133 1.22 2.39 -1.75
CA MET A 133 0.02 2.86 -1.08
C MET A 133 0.36 3.32 0.34
N CYS A 134 -0.08 4.53 0.71
CA CYS A 134 0.04 5.04 2.07
C CYS A 134 -0.69 4.13 3.07
N LEU A 135 -0.17 4.05 4.29
CA LEU A 135 -0.89 3.43 5.40
C LEU A 135 -2.12 4.27 5.76
N ASP A 136 -3.26 3.62 5.83
CA ASP A 136 -4.57 4.20 6.10
C ASP A 136 -5.32 3.41 7.17
N ASP A 137 -6.38 4.02 7.70
CA ASP A 137 -7.28 3.39 8.66
C ASP A 137 -8.59 3.03 7.96
N CYS A 138 -8.69 1.79 7.48
CA CYS A 138 -9.80 1.32 6.68
C CYS A 138 -10.94 0.80 7.58
N THR A 139 -11.94 1.65 7.83
CA THR A 139 -13.16 1.26 8.56
C THR A 139 -14.16 0.58 7.62
N HIS A 140 -15.08 -0.21 8.18
CA HIS A 140 -16.18 -0.78 7.41
C HIS A 140 -17.21 0.31 7.08
N VAL A 141 -17.85 0.23 5.92
CA VAL A 141 -18.86 1.21 5.46
C VAL A 141 -20.02 1.37 6.45
N ASP A 142 -20.33 0.30 7.19
CA ASP A 142 -21.40 0.26 8.20
C ASP A 142 -20.93 0.62 9.63
N ASP A 143 -19.64 0.93 9.84
CA ASP A 143 -19.17 1.39 11.14
C ASP A 143 -19.77 2.77 11.48
N SER A 144 -19.85 3.09 12.77
CA SER A 144 -20.49 4.33 13.23
C SER A 144 -19.80 5.58 12.66
N LEU A 145 -20.54 6.68 12.54
CA LEU A 145 -19.99 7.96 12.07
C LEU A 145 -18.77 8.40 12.89
N ALA A 146 -18.79 8.20 14.21
CA ALA A 146 -17.67 8.53 15.09
C ALA A 146 -16.40 7.71 14.78
N GLU A 147 -16.56 6.43 14.43
CA GLU A 147 -15.43 5.59 13.98
C GLU A 147 -14.91 6.03 12.61
N GLN A 148 -15.81 6.40 11.69
CA GLN A 148 -15.43 6.93 10.38
C GLN A 148 -14.68 8.27 10.50
N GLU A 149 -15.13 9.17 11.38
CA GLU A 149 -14.45 10.44 11.70
C GLU A 149 -13.04 10.18 12.23
N LEU A 150 -12.89 9.24 13.17
CA LEU A 150 -11.60 8.87 13.73
C LEU A 150 -10.67 8.26 12.67
N SER A 151 -11.21 7.43 11.78
CA SER A 151 -10.49 6.83 10.65
C SER A 151 -9.99 7.89 9.67
N VAL A 152 -10.81 8.88 9.33
CA VAL A 152 -10.40 9.99 8.46
C VAL A 152 -9.29 10.82 9.09
N GLN A 153 -9.44 11.21 10.37
CA GLN A 153 -8.42 11.97 11.10
C GLN A 153 -7.08 11.20 11.14
N ARG A 154 -7.14 9.90 11.43
CA ARG A 154 -5.95 9.04 11.50
C ARG A 154 -5.30 8.86 10.12
N THR A 155 -6.11 8.63 9.09
CA THR A 155 -5.65 8.49 7.69
C THR A 155 -4.94 9.75 7.21
N ILE A 156 -5.48 10.94 7.46
CA ILE A 156 -4.83 12.21 7.10
C ILE A 156 -3.49 12.37 7.84
N ALA A 157 -3.47 12.09 9.15
CA ALA A 157 -2.26 12.19 9.96
C ALA A 157 -1.17 11.19 9.50
N TRP A 158 -1.56 9.97 9.16
CA TRP A 158 -0.66 8.93 8.65
C TRP A 158 -0.18 9.23 7.24
N ALA A 159 -1.05 9.70 6.35
CA ALA A 159 -0.69 10.09 4.99
C ALA A 159 0.39 11.18 4.97
N ARG A 160 0.30 12.18 5.87
CA ARG A 160 1.34 13.20 6.05
C ARG A 160 2.70 12.59 6.41
N ARG A 161 2.70 11.60 7.29
CA ARG A 161 3.94 10.90 7.72
C ARG A 161 4.49 9.99 6.62
N CYS A 162 3.63 9.28 5.89
CA CYS A 162 4.03 8.53 4.70
C CYS A 162 4.69 9.44 3.67
N LYS A 163 4.08 10.59 3.37
CA LYS A 163 4.61 11.58 2.42
C LYS A 163 6.00 12.06 2.83
N ALA A 164 6.17 12.48 4.09
CA ALA A 164 7.45 12.96 4.60
C ALA A 164 8.55 11.89 4.53
N GLU A 165 8.26 10.64 4.92
CA GLU A 165 9.24 9.56 4.83
C GLU A 165 9.57 9.19 3.39
N PHE A 166 8.57 9.21 2.50
CA PHE A 166 8.76 8.95 1.09
C PHE A 166 9.70 9.97 0.45
N GLU A 167 9.47 11.26 0.67
CA GLU A 167 10.32 12.34 0.16
C GLU A 167 11.75 12.21 0.68
N ARG A 168 11.92 11.95 1.98
CA ARG A 168 13.23 11.72 2.61
C ARG A 168 13.98 10.54 1.96
N LEU A 169 13.29 9.45 1.63
CA LEU A 169 13.89 8.28 0.99
C LEU A 169 14.22 8.52 -0.50
N VAL A 170 13.36 9.25 -1.21
CA VAL A 170 13.59 9.63 -2.61
C VAL A 170 14.81 10.54 -2.72
N GLU A 171 14.91 11.55 -1.85
CA GLU A 171 16.07 12.45 -1.77
C GLU A 171 17.34 11.68 -1.40
N GLY A 172 17.30 10.86 -0.34
CA GLY A 172 18.46 10.10 0.11
C GLY A 172 18.97 9.05 -0.88
N LYS A 173 18.13 8.60 -1.82
CA LYS A 173 18.52 7.67 -2.91
C LYS A 173 18.79 8.38 -4.23
N SER A 174 18.71 9.72 -4.29
CA SER A 174 18.88 10.52 -5.50
C SER A 174 17.95 10.11 -6.66
N LEU A 175 16.74 9.63 -6.35
CA LEU A 175 15.74 9.20 -7.35
C LEU A 175 15.02 10.43 -7.93
N THR A 176 15.77 11.24 -8.67
CA THR A 176 15.36 12.60 -9.07
C THR A 176 14.74 12.66 -10.47
N LYS A 177 14.95 11.65 -11.33
CA LYS A 177 14.34 11.63 -12.66
C LYS A 177 12.93 11.06 -12.65
N SER A 178 12.06 11.62 -13.50
CA SER A 178 10.76 11.00 -13.81
C SER A 178 11.00 9.60 -14.36
N ASN A 179 10.32 8.60 -13.80
CA ASN A 179 10.44 7.16 -14.07
C ASN A 179 11.56 6.42 -13.33
N GLU A 180 12.36 7.08 -12.48
CA GLU A 180 13.31 6.38 -11.59
C GLU A 180 12.73 6.19 -10.17
N ARG A 181 11.84 7.09 -9.73
CA ARG A 181 11.12 6.95 -8.45
C ARG A 181 9.78 6.24 -8.64
N PRO A 182 9.32 5.46 -7.65
CA PRO A 182 7.95 5.00 -7.64
C PRO A 182 6.96 6.14 -7.39
N LEU A 183 5.67 5.86 -7.60
CA LEU A 183 4.59 6.78 -7.27
C LEU A 183 4.05 6.50 -5.86
N LEU A 184 3.67 7.56 -5.14
CA LEU A 184 3.05 7.46 -3.82
C LEU A 184 1.58 7.85 -3.90
N PHE A 185 0.70 6.94 -3.48
CA PHE A 185 -0.74 7.11 -3.53
C PHE A 185 -1.32 7.28 -2.13
N GLY A 186 -2.15 8.31 -1.95
CA GLY A 186 -2.99 8.48 -0.75
C GLY A 186 -4.27 7.65 -0.88
N VAL A 187 -4.89 7.28 0.25
CA VAL A 187 -6.15 6.52 0.24
C VAL A 187 -7.25 7.37 0.87
N ILE A 188 -8.25 7.74 0.08
CA ILE A 188 -9.41 8.48 0.55
C ILE A 188 -10.27 7.51 1.38
N GLN A 189 -10.55 7.90 2.63
CA GLN A 189 -11.43 7.21 3.57
C GLN A 189 -12.69 8.04 3.84
N GLY A 190 -13.61 7.52 4.66
CA GLY A 190 -14.84 8.20 5.04
C GLY A 190 -16.11 7.35 4.96
N GLY A 191 -15.97 6.05 4.71
CA GLY A 191 -17.09 5.10 4.69
C GLY A 191 -18.21 5.55 3.77
N GLY A 192 -19.46 5.43 4.26
CA GLY A 192 -20.66 5.87 3.57
C GLY A 192 -20.94 7.38 3.65
N SER A 193 -20.12 8.16 4.37
CA SER A 193 -20.36 9.60 4.57
C SER A 193 -19.70 10.45 3.48
N ARG A 194 -20.52 11.09 2.64
CA ARG A 194 -20.04 12.02 1.60
C ARG A 194 -19.22 13.18 2.19
N ALA A 195 -19.63 13.72 3.35
CA ALA A 195 -18.95 14.84 3.98
C ALA A 195 -17.53 14.45 4.42
N LEU A 196 -17.40 13.29 5.06
CA LEU A 196 -16.10 12.75 5.50
C LEU A 196 -15.20 12.38 4.31
N ARG A 197 -15.78 11.83 3.24
CA ARG A 197 -15.07 11.56 1.98
C ARG A 197 -14.49 12.84 1.38
N GLN A 198 -15.27 13.91 1.36
CA GLN A 198 -14.84 15.21 0.85
C GLN A 198 -13.74 15.80 1.73
N GLU A 199 -13.91 15.80 3.06
CA GLU A 199 -12.89 16.27 4.01
C GLU A 199 -11.56 15.52 3.81
N CYS A 200 -11.61 14.20 3.74
CA CYS A 200 -10.42 13.37 3.52
C CYS A 200 -9.77 13.68 2.17
N ALA A 201 -10.55 13.75 1.09
CA ALA A 201 -10.04 14.06 -0.24
C ALA A 201 -9.38 15.44 -0.31
N GLU A 202 -10.01 16.48 0.24
CA GLU A 202 -9.46 17.85 0.27
C GLU A 202 -8.13 17.90 1.06
N ALA A 203 -8.07 17.22 2.21
CA ALA A 203 -6.87 17.16 3.02
C ALA A 203 -5.73 16.40 2.31
N LEU A 204 -6.01 15.28 1.63
CA LEU A 204 -5.01 14.53 0.88
C LEU A 204 -4.54 15.28 -0.37
N LEU A 205 -5.44 15.99 -1.06
CA LEU A 205 -5.08 16.87 -2.19
C LEU A 205 -4.13 17.99 -1.75
N ALA A 206 -4.37 18.59 -0.59
CA ALA A 206 -3.49 19.62 -0.02
C ALA A 206 -2.10 19.08 0.36
N LEU A 207 -1.98 17.79 0.70
CA LEU A 207 -0.69 17.14 0.96
C LEU A 207 0.08 16.81 -0.32
N GLY A 208 -0.62 16.55 -1.43
CA GLY A 208 -0.03 16.29 -2.75
C GLY A 208 0.54 14.87 -2.92
N PHE A 209 -0.25 14.01 -3.56
CA PHE A 209 0.13 12.65 -3.95
C PHE A 209 0.15 12.47 -5.48
N ASP A 210 0.83 11.42 -5.94
CA ASP A 210 0.89 11.08 -7.38
C ASP A 210 -0.42 10.44 -7.86
N GLY A 211 -1.21 9.88 -6.95
CA GLY A 211 -2.52 9.30 -7.19
C GLY A 211 -3.31 9.12 -5.91
N TYR A 212 -4.59 8.78 -6.07
CA TYR A 212 -5.54 8.66 -4.97
C TYR A 212 -6.35 7.38 -5.13
N GLY A 213 -6.21 6.48 -4.16
CA GLY A 213 -7.07 5.32 -3.99
C GLY A 213 -8.39 5.71 -3.31
N TYR A 214 -9.43 4.93 -3.56
CA TYR A 214 -10.73 5.07 -2.92
C TYR A 214 -10.96 3.82 -2.05
N GLY A 215 -10.70 3.92 -0.75
CA GLY A 215 -10.76 2.80 0.21
C GLY A 215 -11.90 2.94 1.22
N GLY A 216 -12.30 1.84 1.87
CA GLY A 216 -13.46 1.81 2.78
C GLY A 216 -14.78 2.18 2.10
#